data_AF-A0A7S4CF25-F1
#
_entry.id   AF-A0A7S4CF25-F1
#
_cell.length_a   1.000
_cell.length_b   1.000
_cell.length_c   1.000
_cell.angle_alpha   90.00
_cell.angle_beta   90.00
_cell.angle_gamma   90.00
#
_symmetry.space_group_name_H-M   'P 1'
#
loop_
_entity.id
_entity.type
_entity.pdbx_description
1 polymer ?
#
loop_
_entity_poly.entity_id
_entity_poly.type
_entity_poly.pdbx_seq_one_letter_code
_entity_poly.pdbx_strand_id
1 'polypeptide(L)'
;EIAPGIAFADIPNGVAAINTIPALGWLQMVFLIGAVDYWGVLGDFSIGKPDLDPDELEKRKLQELQHGRLAMIATLELLRHDSQNFVSPGFDGLDNLITGLPFLY
;
A
#
# COMPACT_ATOMS: atom_id res chain seq x y z
N GLU A 1 -4.02 -16.13 -12.89
CA GLU A 1 -5.11 -16.34 -11.94
C GLU A 1 -4.52 -16.34 -10.53
N ILE A 2 -5.16 -15.70 -9.55
CA ILE A 2 -4.69 -15.66 -8.15
C ILE A 2 -5.08 -16.95 -7.41
N ALA A 3 -6.17 -17.57 -7.85
CA ALA A 3 -6.67 -18.88 -7.48
C ALA A 3 -7.47 -19.44 -8.69
N PRO A 4 -7.72 -20.76 -8.78
CA PRO A 4 -8.49 -21.32 -9.89
C PRO A 4 -9.85 -20.62 -10.02
N GLY A 5 -10.08 -19.95 -11.15
CA GLY A 5 -11.37 -19.31 -11.45
C GLY A 5 -11.54 -17.83 -11.08
N ILE A 6 -10.49 -17.11 -10.67
CA ILE A 6 -10.53 -15.64 -10.51
C ILE A 6 -9.38 -14.99 -11.32
N ALA A 7 -9.74 -14.23 -12.35
CA ALA A 7 -8.78 -13.47 -13.14
C ALA A 7 -8.41 -12.16 -12.44
N PHE A 8 -7.19 -11.66 -12.70
CA PHE A 8 -6.71 -10.39 -12.13
C PHE A 8 -7.56 -9.19 -12.58
N ALA A 9 -8.17 -9.28 -13.77
CA ALA A 9 -9.02 -8.22 -14.32
C ALA A 9 -10.35 -8.07 -13.58
N ASP A 10 -10.79 -9.10 -12.86
CA ASP A 10 -12.09 -9.11 -12.16
C ASP A 10 -11.97 -8.57 -10.72
N ILE A 11 -10.78 -8.13 -10.30
CA ILE A 11 -10.54 -7.58 -8.98
C ILE A 11 -10.87 -6.09 -8.99
N PRO A 12 -11.78 -5.64 -8.11
CA PRO A 12 -12.10 -4.21 -7.99
C PRO A 12 -10.90 -3.44 -7.45
N ASN A 13 -10.76 -2.18 -7.85
CA ASN A 13 -9.70 -1.31 -7.34
C ASN A 13 -9.96 -0.89 -5.88
N GLY A 14 -8.91 -0.46 -5.19
CA GLY A 14 -9.02 0.12 -3.86
C GLY A 14 -9.28 -0.89 -2.73
N VAL A 15 -9.99 -0.42 -1.70
CA VAL A 15 -10.33 -1.16 -0.47
C VAL A 15 -11.27 -2.33 -0.76
N ALA A 16 -12.06 -2.27 -1.83
CA ALA A 16 -12.92 -3.37 -2.26
C ALA A 16 -12.12 -4.64 -2.61
N ALA A 17 -10.88 -4.51 -3.09
CA ALA A 17 -10.00 -5.62 -3.44
C ALA A 17 -9.74 -6.56 -2.25
N ILE A 18 -9.74 -6.02 -1.03
CA ILE A 18 -9.41 -6.75 0.20
C ILE A 18 -10.34 -7.95 0.41
N ASN A 19 -11.63 -7.78 0.07
CA ASN A 19 -12.65 -8.81 0.25
C ASN A 19 -12.67 -9.86 -0.88
N THR A 20 -12.11 -9.55 -2.05
CA THR A 20 -12.07 -10.44 -3.21
C THR A 20 -10.91 -11.43 -3.13
N ILE A 21 -9.84 -11.09 -2.39
CA ILE A 21 -8.67 -11.95 -2.25
C ILE A 21 -9.04 -13.19 -1.42
N PRO A 22 -8.79 -14.42 -1.93
CA PRO A 22 -9.11 -15.64 -1.20
C PRO A 22 -8.24 -15.79 0.05
N ALA A 23 -8.79 -16.44 1.08
CA ALA A 23 -8.13 -16.64 2.38
C ALA A 23 -6.74 -17.30 2.27
N LEU A 24 -6.53 -18.20 1.30
CA LEU A 24 -5.24 -18.84 1.08
C LEU A 24 -4.16 -17.84 0.59
N GLY A 25 -4.55 -16.84 -0.21
CA GLY A 25 -3.63 -15.78 -0.65
C GLY A 25 -3.22 -14.88 0.50
N TRP A 26 -4.15 -14.55 1.39
CA TRP A 26 -3.85 -13.82 2.63
C TRP A 26 -2.86 -14.57 3.52
N LEU A 27 -3.05 -15.89 3.70
CA LEU A 27 -2.13 -16.72 4.48
C LEU A 27 -0.72 -16.68 3.87
N GLN A 28 -0.59 -16.81 2.55
CA GLN A 28 0.71 -16.75 1.87
C GLN A 28 1.42 -15.40 2.06
N MET A 29 0.69 -14.28 1.92
CA MET A 29 1.26 -12.94 2.12
C MET A 29 1.71 -12.72 3.57
N VAL A 30 0.86 -13.05 4.54
CA VAL A 30 1.17 -12.88 5.97
C VAL A 30 2.33 -13.78 6.38
N PHE A 31 2.36 -15.03 5.90
CA PHE A 31 3.46 -15.96 6.17
C PHE A 31 4.79 -15.46 5.63
N LEU A 32 4.81 -14.94 4.40
CA LEU A 32 6.02 -14.39 3.79
C LEU A 32 6.52 -13.16 4.54
N ILE A 33 5.63 -12.19 4.80
CA ILE A 33 5.97 -10.98 5.57
C ILE A 33 6.50 -11.35 6.95
N GLY A 34 5.79 -12.24 7.66
CA GLY A 34 6.20 -12.70 8.98
C GLY A 34 7.53 -13.46 8.98
N ALA A 35 7.81 -14.26 7.95
CA ALA A 35 9.11 -14.89 7.80
C ALA A 35 10.21 -13.84 7.59
N VAL A 36 10.03 -12.90 6.67
CA VAL A 36 11.02 -11.85 6.39
C VAL A 36 11.30 -11.00 7.63
N ASP A 37 10.28 -10.58 8.37
CA ASP A 37 10.42 -9.77 9.58
C ASP A 37 10.96 -10.55 10.79
N TYR A 38 10.80 -11.88 10.80
CA TYR A 38 11.39 -12.73 11.83
C TYR A 38 12.90 -12.92 11.61
N TRP A 39 13.31 -13.12 10.35
CA TRP A 39 14.72 -13.36 9.98
C TRP A 39 15.54 -12.07 9.83
N GLY A 40 14.93 -10.99 9.35
CA GLY A 40 15.50 -9.66 9.35
C GLY A 40 15.10 -8.92 10.60
N VAL A 41 16.05 -8.60 11.47
CA VAL A 41 15.84 -7.91 12.76
C VAL A 41 15.10 -6.58 12.57
N LEU A 42 13.78 -6.62 12.40
CA LEU A 42 12.87 -5.50 12.21
C LEU A 42 13.30 -4.52 11.11
N GLY A 43 13.68 -5.06 9.94
CA GLY A 43 13.96 -4.25 8.76
C GLY A 43 15.37 -3.66 8.65
N ASP A 44 16.27 -3.91 9.61
CA ASP A 44 17.68 -3.58 9.44
C ASP A 44 18.40 -4.68 8.63
N PHE A 45 18.46 -4.47 7.32
CA PHE A 45 19.22 -5.31 6.41
C PHE A 45 20.52 -4.59 6.01
N SER A 46 21.65 -5.12 6.48
CA SER A 46 22.98 -4.65 6.06
C SER A 46 23.21 -4.78 4.54
N ILE A 47 22.47 -5.68 3.87
CA ILE A 47 22.54 -5.91 2.43
C ILE A 47 21.92 -4.77 1.60
N GLY A 48 20.99 -4.01 2.18
CA GLY A 48 20.24 -2.95 1.49
C GLY A 48 20.76 -1.54 1.76
N LYS A 49 21.77 -1.39 2.62
CA LYS A 49 22.35 -0.08 2.96
C LYS A 49 23.36 0.34 1.89
N PRO A 50 23.18 1.49 1.24
CA PRO A 50 24.19 2.02 0.32
C PRO A 50 25.43 2.43 1.12
N ASP A 51 26.62 2.11 0.61
CA ASP A 51 27.89 2.53 1.20
C ASP A 51 28.16 3.99 0.80
N LEU A 52 27.79 4.92 1.68
CA LEU A 52 27.85 6.36 1.48
C LEU A 52 28.61 7.01 2.64
N ASP A 53 29.16 8.20 2.38
CA ASP A 53 29.78 9.02 3.40
C ASP A 53 28.77 9.37 4.53
N PRO A 54 29.20 9.46 5.80
CA PRO A 54 28.30 9.63 6.93
C PRO A 54 27.36 10.83 6.81
N ASP A 55 27.85 11.95 6.26
CA ASP A 55 27.09 13.18 6.09
C ASP A 55 25.98 13.05 5.03
N GLU A 56 26.26 12.34 3.93
CA GLU A 56 25.24 12.08 2.91
C GLU A 56 24.20 11.06 3.41
N LEU A 57 24.65 10.04 4.14
CA LEU A 57 23.78 9.01 4.70
C LEU A 57 22.76 9.59 5.70
N GLU A 58 23.18 10.54 6.54
CA GLU A 58 22.25 11.26 7.44
C GLU A 58 21.20 12.05 6.65
N LYS A 59 21.61 12.77 5.60
CA LYS A 59 20.69 13.50 4.72
C LYS A 59 19.66 12.59 4.05
N ARG A 60 20.06 11.40 3.58
CA ARG A 60 19.14 10.43 2.96
C ARG A 60 18.15 9.86 3.97
N LYS A 61 18.58 9.56 5.20
CA LYS A 61 17.68 9.13 6.29
C LYS A 61 16.63 10.19 6.63
N LEU A 62 17.01 11.47 6.64
CA LEU A 62 16.06 12.56 6.85
C LEU A 62 15.04 12.64 5.70
N GLN A 63 15.49 12.47 4.45
CA GLN A 63 14.61 12.39 3.30
C GLN A 63 13.65 11.20 3.41
N GLU A 64 14.15 10.00 3.70
CA GLU A 64 13.34 8.80 3.90
C GLU A 64 12.23 9.03 4.95
N LEU A 65 12.58 9.64 6.09
CA LEU A 65 11.62 9.96 7.14
C LEU A 65 10.56 10.97 6.67
N GLN A 66 10.94 12.01 5.93
CA GLN A 66 10.01 12.99 5.40
C GLN A 66 9.06 12.38 4.35
N HIS A 67 9.57 11.55 3.44
CA HIS A 67 8.74 10.84 2.46
C HIS A 67 7.81 9.83 3.14
N GLY A 68 8.26 9.14 4.18
CA GLY A 68 7.42 8.25 4.98
C GLY A 68 6.27 8.99 5.67
N ARG A 69 6.52 10.17 6.24
CA ARG A 69 5.46 11.03 6.81
C ARG A 69 4.42 11.45 5.77
N LEU A 70 4.88 11.87 4.60
CA LEU A 70 4.00 12.22 3.49
C LEU A 70 3.19 11.01 3.02
N ALA A 71 3.83 9.85 2.86
CA ALA A 71 3.17 8.61 2.44
C ALA A 71 2.10 8.14 3.43
N MET A 72 2.34 8.27 4.75
CA MET A 72 1.34 7.92 5.77
C MET A 72 0.08 8.78 5.64
N ILE A 73 0.22 10.09 5.50
CA ILE A 73 -0.92 11.01 5.35
C ILE A 73 -1.61 10.80 3.99
N ALA A 74 -0.84 10.63 2.91
CA ALA A 74 -1.38 10.38 1.58
C ALA A 74 -2.15 9.06 1.50
N THR A 75 -1.67 8.01 2.15
CA THR A 75 -2.37 6.71 2.19
C THR A 75 -3.68 6.80 2.99
N LEU A 76 -3.70 7.56 4.08
CA LEU A 76 -4.94 7.80 4.83
C LEU A 76 -5.98 8.55 3.98
N GLU A 77 -5.56 9.56 3.23
CA GLU A 77 -6.45 10.30 2.34
C GLU A 77 -6.96 9.43 1.19
N LEU A 78 -6.09 8.59 0.63
CA LEU A 78 -6.47 7.61 -0.38
C LEU A 78 -7.55 6.65 0.13
N LEU A 79 -7.41 6.14 1.36
CA LEU A 79 -8.40 5.27 1.99
C LEU A 79 -9.71 6.00 2.31
N ARG A 80 -9.63 7.26 2.76
CA ARG A 80 -10.81 8.11 3.00
C ARG A 80 -11.61 8.29 1.72
N HIS A 81 -10.96 8.65 0.63
CA HIS A 81 -11.58 8.83 -0.68
C HIS A 81 -12.22 7.54 -1.20
N ASP A 82 -11.49 6.43 -1.15
CA ASP A 82 -12.01 5.14 -1.60
C ASP A 82 -13.22 4.68 -0.77
N SER A 83 -13.27 5.02 0.52
CA SER A 83 -14.42 4.69 1.37
C SER A 83 -15.72 5.43 0.99
N GLN A 84 -15.64 6.59 0.34
CA GLN A 84 -16.81 7.35 -0.08
C GLN A 84 -17.56 6.68 -1.25
N ASN A 85 -16.90 5.78 -1.99
CA ASN A 85 -17.52 4.99 -3.05
C ASN A 85 -18.48 3.91 -2.52
N PHE A 86 -18.49 3.62 -1.21
CA PHE A 86 -19.45 2.70 -0.61
C PHE A 86 -20.84 3.30 -0.37
N VAL A 87 -21.04 4.61 -0.57
CA VAL A 87 -22.35 5.29 -0.44
C VAL A 87 -22.93 5.55 -1.82
N SER A 88 -24.15 5.06 -2.09
CA SER A 88 -24.84 5.25 -3.38
C SER A 88 -25.76 6.49 -3.36
N PRO A 89 -25.74 7.37 -4.37
CA PRO A 89 -24.82 7.40 -5.51
C PRO A 89 -23.43 7.86 -5.06
N GLY A 90 -22.37 7.19 -5.55
CA GLY A 90 -20.99 7.57 -5.27
C GLY A 90 -20.76 9.04 -5.60
N PHE A 91 -19.92 9.71 -4.83
CA PHE A 91 -19.78 11.17 -4.86
C PHE A 91 -19.47 11.76 -6.26
N ASP A 92 -18.89 10.96 -7.17
CA ASP A 92 -18.61 11.35 -8.56
C ASP A 92 -19.13 10.37 -9.65
N GLY A 93 -19.74 9.24 -9.28
CA GLY A 93 -20.25 8.22 -10.21
C GLY A 93 -19.19 7.45 -11.01
N LEU A 94 -17.91 7.44 -10.61
CA LEU A 94 -16.82 6.72 -11.26
C LEU A 94 -16.49 5.41 -10.55
N ASP A 95 -17.27 4.37 -10.84
CA ASP A 95 -17.22 3.06 -10.16
C ASP A 95 -15.91 2.25 -10.36
N ASN A 96 -15.03 2.67 -11.28
CA ASN A 96 -13.83 1.90 -11.69
C ASN A 96 -12.49 2.56 -11.33
N LEU A 97 -12.48 3.79 -10.78
CA LEU A 97 -11.26 4.51 -10.41
C LEU A 97 -11.25 4.81 -8.91
N ILE A 98 -10.07 5.11 -8.36
CA ILE A 98 -10.01 5.76 -7.04
C ILE A 98 -10.40 7.22 -7.27
N THR A 99 -11.52 7.62 -6.68
CA THR A 99 -12.19 8.87 -6.97
C THR A 99 -11.88 9.88 -5.88
N GLY A 100 -11.57 11.12 -6.27
CA GLY A 100 -11.13 12.17 -5.36
C GLY A 100 -9.76 12.73 -5.74
N LEU A 101 -9.75 13.95 -6.27
CA LEU A 101 -8.52 14.74 -6.41
C LEU A 101 -8.26 15.44 -5.07
N PRO A 102 -7.10 15.28 -4.42
CA PRO A 102 -6.87 15.82 -3.07
C PRO A 102 -6.83 17.36 -2.98
N PHE A 103 -6.90 18.07 -4.11
CA PHE A 103 -6.65 19.52 -4.19
C PHE A 103 -7.40 20.24 -5.32
N LEU A 104 -8.38 19.60 -5.97
CA LEU A 104 -9.23 20.25 -6.96
C LEU A 104 -10.68 20.17 -6.52
N TYR A 105 -11.06 21.19 -5.76
CA TYR A 105 -12.43 21.67 -5.60
C TYR A 105 -12.48 23.12 -6.09
#